data_AF-A0A8C2LU20-F1
#
_entry.id   AF-A0A8C2LU20-F1
#
_cell.length_a   1.000
_cell.length_b   1.000
_cell.length_c   1.000
_cell.angle_alpha   90.00
_cell.angle_beta   90.00
_cell.angle_gamma   90.00
#
_symmetry.space_group_name_H-M   'P 1'
#
loop_
_entity.id
_entity.type
_entity.pdbx_description
1 polymer ?
#
loop_
_entity_poly.entity_id
_entity_poly.type
_entity_poly.pdbx_seq_one_letter_code
_entity_poly.pdbx_strand_id
1 'polypeptide(L)'
;SYVSNPICKGCLSCSKDNGCSRCQQKLFFFLRREGMRQYGECLHSCPSGYYGHRAPDMNRCARCRIENCDSCFSKDFCTKCKVGFYLHRGRCFDECPDGFAPLDETMECVGKRTPKAKEKRNKKKRRKLTERAQEQHSVFLATDRANQ
;
A
#
# COMPACT_ATOMS: atom_id res chain seq x y z
N SER A 1 -7.33 -24.71 -39.75
CA SER A 1 -6.60 -24.67 -38.46
C SER A 1 -6.81 -23.29 -37.84
N TYR A 2 -7.60 -23.20 -36.76
CA TYR A 2 -7.84 -21.94 -36.07
C TYR A 2 -6.50 -21.47 -35.48
N VAL A 3 -5.93 -20.41 -36.07
CA VAL A 3 -4.81 -19.68 -35.49
C VAL A 3 -5.29 -19.19 -34.13
N SER A 4 -4.73 -19.74 -33.07
CA SER A 4 -5.00 -19.33 -31.70
C SER A 4 -4.70 -17.84 -31.58
N ASN A 5 -5.72 -17.01 -31.55
CA ASN A 5 -5.55 -15.57 -31.39
C ASN A 5 -4.83 -15.33 -30.05
N PRO A 6 -3.58 -14.82 -30.04
CA PRO A 6 -2.79 -14.67 -28.82
C PRO A 6 -3.50 -13.81 -27.75
N ILE A 7 -4.36 -12.89 -28.20
CA ILE A 7 -5.18 -11.98 -27.38
C ILE A 7 -6.17 -12.75 -26.49
N CYS A 8 -6.65 -13.91 -26.94
CA CYS A 8 -7.66 -14.70 -26.23
C CYS A 8 -7.08 -15.71 -25.23
N LYS A 9 -5.76 -15.69 -24.97
CA LYS A 9 -5.14 -16.61 -24.02
C LYS A 9 -5.68 -16.37 -22.59
N GLY A 10 -6.19 -17.41 -21.94
CA GLY A 10 -6.75 -17.31 -20.59
C GLY A 10 -8.11 -16.59 -20.52
N CYS A 11 -8.78 -16.43 -21.65
CA CYS A 11 -10.08 -15.77 -21.77
C CYS A 11 -11.25 -16.77 -21.77
N LEU A 12 -12.34 -16.44 -21.08
CA LEU A 12 -13.60 -17.18 -21.09
C LEU A 12 -14.55 -16.73 -22.21
N SER A 13 -14.47 -15.46 -22.62
CA SER A 13 -15.34 -14.89 -23.65
C SER A 13 -14.52 -13.92 -24.51
N CYS A 14 -14.23 -14.30 -25.74
CA CYS A 14 -13.37 -13.54 -26.64
C CYS A 14 -14.11 -13.11 -27.92
N SER A 15 -13.78 -11.93 -28.41
CA SER A 15 -14.29 -11.36 -29.66
C SER A 15 -13.13 -10.99 -30.57
N LYS A 16 -13.38 -10.95 -31.88
CA LYS A 16 -12.35 -10.62 -32.88
C LYS A 16 -11.87 -9.17 -32.74
N ASP A 17 -12.78 -8.24 -32.46
CA ASP A 17 -12.49 -6.80 -32.48
C ASP A 17 -12.12 -6.22 -31.11
N ASN A 18 -12.73 -6.72 -30.03
CA ASN A 18 -12.51 -6.20 -28.67
C ASN A 18 -11.58 -7.09 -27.83
N GLY A 19 -11.06 -8.16 -28.39
CA GLY A 19 -10.26 -9.14 -27.65
C GLY A 19 -11.09 -9.83 -26.56
N CYS A 20 -10.47 -10.06 -25.41
CA CYS A 20 -11.12 -10.72 -24.29
C CYS A 20 -12.11 -9.77 -23.57
N SER A 21 -13.28 -10.28 -23.17
CA SER A 21 -14.24 -9.57 -22.31
C SER A 21 -14.37 -10.15 -20.90
N ARG A 22 -14.01 -11.43 -20.69
CA ARG A 22 -14.03 -12.09 -19.37
C ARG A 22 -12.81 -12.99 -19.21
N CYS A 23 -12.00 -12.72 -18.19
CA CYS A 23 -10.85 -13.54 -17.86
C CYS A 23 -11.20 -14.71 -16.94
N GLN A 24 -10.36 -15.75 -16.95
CA GLN A 24 -10.38 -16.78 -15.91
C GLN A 24 -10.12 -16.16 -14.51
N GLN A 25 -10.70 -16.72 -13.45
CA GLN A 25 -10.77 -16.15 -12.09
C GLN A 25 -9.41 -15.77 -11.45
N LYS A 26 -8.26 -16.25 -11.97
CA LYS A 26 -6.91 -15.96 -11.46
C LYS A 26 -6.17 -14.88 -12.24
N LEU A 27 -6.67 -14.47 -13.41
CA LEU A 27 -6.03 -13.50 -14.29
C LEU A 27 -6.63 -12.11 -14.10
N PHE A 28 -5.85 -11.09 -14.44
CA PHE A 28 -6.29 -9.70 -14.43
C PHE A 28 -6.68 -9.27 -15.83
N PHE A 29 -7.88 -8.71 -15.96
CA PHE A 29 -8.31 -8.02 -17.15
C PHE A 29 -7.52 -6.72 -17.34
N PHE A 30 -6.88 -6.56 -18.50
CA PHE A 30 -6.16 -5.36 -18.90
C PHE A 30 -6.72 -4.82 -20.20
N LEU A 31 -7.13 -3.55 -20.21
CA LEU A 31 -7.57 -2.87 -21.42
C LEU A 31 -6.36 -2.24 -22.10
N ARG A 32 -5.88 -2.87 -23.17
CA ARG A 32 -4.76 -2.38 -23.96
C ARG A 32 -5.26 -1.40 -25.01
N ARG A 33 -4.52 -0.29 -25.18
CA ARG A 33 -4.79 0.72 -26.20
C ARG A 33 -3.65 0.74 -27.21
N GLU A 34 -3.99 0.57 -28.48
CA GLU A 34 -3.05 0.63 -29.60
C GLU A 34 -3.63 1.56 -30.68
N GLY A 35 -3.12 2.79 -30.74
CA GLY A 35 -3.71 3.85 -31.55
C GLY A 35 -5.16 4.14 -31.16
N MET A 36 -6.08 3.93 -32.10
CA MET A 36 -7.54 4.09 -31.90
C MET A 36 -8.22 2.81 -31.42
N ARG A 37 -7.53 1.66 -31.43
CA ARG A 37 -8.11 0.38 -31.00
C ARG A 37 -7.95 0.20 -29.50
N GLN A 38 -8.95 -0.43 -28.89
CA GLN A 38 -8.90 -0.91 -27.52
C GLN A 38 -9.36 -2.36 -27.50
N TYR A 39 -8.62 -3.21 -26.81
CA TYR A 39 -8.96 -4.61 -26.68
C TYR A 39 -8.53 -5.14 -25.32
N GLY A 40 -9.28 -6.12 -24.81
CA GLY A 40 -8.99 -6.76 -23.53
C GLY A 40 -7.97 -7.88 -23.67
N GLU A 41 -7.02 -7.93 -22.74
CA GLU A 41 -6.06 -9.00 -22.53
C GLU A 41 -6.19 -9.54 -21.11
N CYS A 42 -5.87 -10.83 -20.90
CA CYS A 42 -5.83 -11.44 -19.57
C CYS A 42 -4.37 -11.70 -19.17
N LEU A 43 -3.94 -11.08 -18.07
CA LEU A 43 -2.55 -11.11 -17.62
C LEU A 43 -2.42 -11.76 -16.25
N HIS A 44 -1.30 -12.43 -15.99
CA HIS A 44 -0.97 -12.93 -14.65
C HIS A 44 -0.56 -11.81 -13.69
N SER A 45 0.01 -10.73 -14.21
CA SER A 45 0.44 -9.56 -13.44
C SER A 45 0.24 -8.31 -14.29
N CYS A 46 -0.12 -7.21 -13.64
CA CYS A 46 -0.36 -5.95 -14.32
C CYS A 46 0.94 -5.31 -14.79
N PRO A 47 0.94 -4.63 -15.96
CA PRO A 47 2.12 -3.96 -16.48
C PRO A 47 2.51 -2.75 -15.63
N SER A 48 3.72 -2.22 -15.84
CA SER A 48 4.21 -1.01 -15.17
C SER A 48 3.23 0.16 -15.28
N GLY A 49 3.08 0.91 -14.19
CA GLY A 49 2.08 1.98 -14.08
C GLY A 49 0.65 1.48 -13.83
N TYR A 50 0.43 0.18 -13.62
CA TYR A 50 -0.85 -0.40 -13.22
C TYR A 50 -0.70 -1.28 -11.98
N TYR A 51 -1.75 -1.36 -11.17
CA TYR A 51 -1.83 -2.25 -10.02
C TYR A 51 -2.99 -3.24 -10.19
N GLY A 52 -2.85 -4.42 -9.59
CA GLY A 52 -3.88 -5.45 -9.61
C GLY A 52 -5.01 -5.13 -8.62
N HIS A 53 -6.21 -4.87 -9.14
CA HIS A 53 -7.40 -4.63 -8.34
C HIS A 53 -8.30 -5.87 -8.37
N ARG A 54 -8.46 -6.54 -7.23
CA ARG A 54 -9.36 -7.68 -7.07
C ARG A 54 -10.72 -7.17 -6.61
N ALA A 55 -11.73 -7.29 -7.45
CA ALA A 55 -13.10 -6.90 -7.15
C ALA A 55 -14.04 -8.12 -7.21
N PRO A 56 -15.23 -8.06 -6.59
CA PRO A 56 -16.17 -9.18 -6.58
C PRO A 56 -16.62 -9.63 -7.97
N ASP A 57 -16.65 -8.71 -8.94
CA ASP A 57 -17.00 -8.94 -10.33
C ASP A 57 -15.85 -9.57 -11.13
N MET A 58 -14.67 -8.94 -11.13
CA MET A 58 -13.48 -9.45 -11.79
C MET A 58 -12.18 -8.81 -11.27
N ASN A 59 -11.07 -9.51 -11.45
CA ASN A 59 -9.74 -8.94 -11.25
C ASN A 59 -9.37 -8.10 -12.47
N ARG A 60 -8.90 -6.87 -12.25
CA ARG A 60 -8.51 -5.95 -13.32
C ARG A 60 -7.24 -5.18 -13.01
N CYS A 61 -6.54 -4.75 -14.04
CA CYS A 61 -5.42 -3.83 -13.93
C CYS A 61 -5.94 -2.39 -13.92
N ALA A 62 -5.77 -1.71 -12.79
CA ALA A 62 -6.14 -0.31 -12.64
C ALA A 62 -4.90 0.58 -12.77
N ARG A 63 -5.01 1.70 -13.49
CA ARG A 63 -3.90 2.63 -13.67
C ARG A 63 -3.52 3.27 -12.34
N CYS A 64 -2.22 3.35 -12.08
CA CYS A 64 -1.66 4.10 -10.97
C CYS A 64 -1.88 5.61 -11.19
N ARG A 65 -2.53 6.29 -10.25
CA ARG A 65 -2.82 7.73 -10.33
C ARG A 65 -2.17 8.54 -9.22
N ILE A 66 -1.33 7.91 -8.41
CA ILE A 66 -0.60 8.59 -7.34
C ILE A 66 0.50 9.45 -7.99
N GLU A 67 0.55 10.72 -7.63
CA GLU A 67 1.55 11.65 -8.15
C GLU A 67 2.97 11.17 -7.80
N ASN A 68 3.88 11.33 -8.75
CA ASN A 68 5.29 10.96 -8.63
C ASN A 68 5.55 9.50 -8.22
N CYS A 69 4.57 8.62 -8.45
CA CYS A 69 4.69 7.18 -8.20
C CYS A 69 5.12 6.41 -9.46
N ASP A 70 6.10 5.53 -9.32
CA ASP A 70 6.57 4.60 -10.36
C ASP A 70 5.76 3.29 -10.31
N SER A 71 5.51 2.77 -9.11
CA SER A 71 4.73 1.56 -8.86
C SER A 71 3.85 1.71 -7.64
N CYS A 72 2.58 1.32 -7.73
CA CYS A 72 1.65 1.32 -6.60
C CYS A 72 1.04 -0.06 -6.35
N PHE A 73 0.70 -0.28 -5.08
CA PHE A 73 -0.01 -1.47 -4.61
C PHE A 73 -1.52 -1.30 -4.74
N SER A 74 -2.02 -0.10 -4.47
CA SER A 74 -3.43 0.24 -4.52
C SER A 74 -3.65 1.64 -5.09
N LYS A 75 -4.91 2.07 -5.14
CA LYS A 75 -5.29 3.42 -5.57
C LYS A 75 -4.56 4.52 -4.78
N ASP A 76 -4.31 4.28 -3.50
CA ASP A 76 -3.84 5.29 -2.55
C ASP A 76 -2.50 4.93 -1.89
N PHE A 77 -1.87 3.83 -2.33
CA PHE A 77 -0.62 3.34 -1.76
C PHE A 77 0.44 3.06 -2.82
N CYS A 78 1.43 3.94 -2.90
CA CYS A 78 2.63 3.79 -3.70
C CYS A 78 3.64 2.87 -3.00
N THR A 79 4.28 1.99 -3.74
CA THR A 79 5.36 1.12 -3.25
C THR A 79 6.72 1.59 -3.71
N LYS A 80 6.79 2.36 -4.80
CA LYS A 80 8.03 2.92 -5.32
C LYS A 80 7.78 4.27 -5.96
N CYS A 81 8.47 5.29 -5.47
CA CYS A 81 8.44 6.63 -6.04
C CYS A 81 9.35 6.75 -7.26
N LYS A 82 9.06 7.75 -8.10
CA LYS A 82 9.97 8.15 -9.18
C LYS A 82 11.28 8.66 -8.59
N VAL A 83 12.34 8.64 -9.40
CA VAL A 83 13.65 9.17 -9.02
C VAL A 83 13.53 10.62 -8.57
N GLY A 84 14.19 10.96 -7.46
CA GLY A 84 14.13 12.30 -6.86
C GLY A 84 12.98 12.51 -5.87
N PHE A 85 12.16 11.49 -5.61
CA PHE A 85 11.08 11.57 -4.62
C PHE A 85 11.26 10.52 -3.52
N TYR A 86 10.90 10.91 -2.30
CA TYR A 86 10.95 10.07 -1.10
C TYR A 86 9.59 9.46 -0.79
N LEU A 87 9.58 8.16 -0.48
CA LEU A 87 8.39 7.44 -0.07
C LEU A 87 8.05 7.74 1.40
N HIS A 88 6.82 8.18 1.63
CA HIS A 88 6.28 8.38 2.97
C HIS A 88 4.81 7.94 3.03
N ARG A 89 4.50 6.92 3.84
CA ARG A 89 3.14 6.42 4.08
C ARG A 89 2.35 6.16 2.78
N GLY A 90 3.00 5.56 1.78
CA GLY A 90 2.38 5.24 0.50
C GLY A 90 2.22 6.43 -0.46
N ARG A 91 2.85 7.58 -0.18
CA ARG A 91 2.88 8.74 -1.07
C ARG A 91 4.31 9.20 -1.32
N CYS A 92 4.49 9.94 -2.41
CA CYS A 92 5.79 10.39 -2.88
C CYS A 92 5.92 11.91 -2.69
N PHE A 93 7.01 12.34 -2.08
CA PHE A 93 7.28 13.74 -1.79
C PHE A 93 8.68 14.10 -2.28
N ASP A 94 8.84 15.32 -2.77
CA ASP A 94 10.14 15.91 -3.11
C ASP A 94 10.97 16.16 -1.85
N GLU A 95 10.33 16.61 -0.77
CA GLU A 95 10.95 16.76 0.55
C GLU A 95 10.18 15.99 1.64
N CYS A 96 10.92 15.43 2.60
CA CYS A 96 10.28 14.67 3.68
C CYS A 96 9.45 15.57 4.61
N PRO A 97 8.22 15.17 4.98
CA PRO A 97 7.37 15.92 5.88
C PRO A 97 7.98 16.18 7.27
N ASP A 98 7.40 17.13 7.99
CA ASP A 98 7.83 17.50 9.33
C ASP A 98 7.94 16.30 10.29
N GLY A 99 9.07 16.26 11.00
CA GLY A 99 9.40 15.15 11.89
C GLY A 99 9.98 13.92 11.20
N PHE A 100 10.21 13.96 9.89
CA PHE A 100 10.90 12.92 9.13
C PHE A 100 12.17 13.46 8.45
N ALA A 101 13.15 12.59 8.24
CA ALA A 101 14.39 12.86 7.52
C ALA A 101 14.44 11.96 6.28
N PRO A 102 15.03 12.43 5.17
CA PRO A 102 15.31 11.58 4.03
C PRO A 102 16.38 10.54 4.40
N LEU A 103 16.19 9.31 3.92
CA LEU A 103 17.20 8.27 3.91
C LEU A 103 17.51 7.94 2.44
N ASP A 104 18.60 8.50 1.93
CA ASP A 104 18.94 8.43 0.50
C ASP A 104 19.25 7.02 0.02
N GLU A 105 19.75 6.16 0.90
CA GLU A 105 20.02 4.74 0.59
C GLU A 105 18.75 3.98 0.17
N THR A 106 17.59 4.34 0.73
CA THR A 106 16.31 3.67 0.47
C THR A 106 15.30 4.56 -0.24
N MET A 107 15.58 5.86 -0.38
CA MET A 107 14.64 6.87 -0.87
C MET A 107 13.33 6.90 -0.05
N GLU A 108 13.45 6.82 1.29
CA GLU A 108 12.32 6.82 2.22
C GLU A 108 12.41 7.93 3.27
N CYS A 109 11.26 8.36 3.79
CA CYS A 109 11.20 9.29 4.91
C CYS A 109 11.13 8.55 6.25
N VAL A 110 12.20 8.63 7.03
CA VAL A 110 12.34 7.99 8.34
C VAL A 110 12.14 8.98 9.50
N GLY A 111 11.56 8.53 10.61
CA GLY A 111 11.22 9.41 11.72
C GLY A 111 12.47 10.03 12.39
N LYS A 112 12.52 11.37 12.49
CA LYS A 112 13.54 12.09 13.24
C LYS A 112 13.36 11.81 14.74
N ARG A 113 14.42 11.40 15.42
CA ARG A 113 14.45 11.41 16.90
C ARG A 113 14.58 12.85 17.41
N THR A 114 13.50 13.62 17.34
CA THR A 114 13.52 15.01 17.81
C THR A 114 13.56 15.10 19.34
N PRO A 115 14.15 16.16 19.93
CA PRO A 115 14.11 16.40 21.38
C PRO A 115 12.67 16.42 21.92
N LYS A 116 11.73 17.05 21.19
CA LYS A 116 10.30 17.05 21.52
C LYS A 116 9.68 15.65 21.52
N ALA A 117 10.06 14.77 20.59
CA ALA A 117 9.58 13.39 20.58
C ALA A 117 10.16 12.57 21.74
N LYS A 118 11.43 12.79 22.10
CA LYS A 118 12.05 12.20 23.31
C LYS A 118 11.33 12.66 24.58
N GLU A 119 11.01 13.95 24.70
CA GLU A 119 10.29 14.50 25.84
C GLU A 119 8.87 13.94 25.95
N LYS A 120 8.10 13.90 24.85
CA LYS A 120 6.77 13.26 24.83
C LYS A 120 6.84 11.78 25.24
N ARG A 121 7.85 11.05 24.76
CA ARG A 121 8.08 9.64 25.12
C ARG A 121 8.45 9.49 26.60
N ASN A 122 9.30 10.37 27.14
CA ASN A 122 9.67 10.39 28.56
C ASN A 122 8.48 10.74 29.46
N LYS A 123 7.65 11.73 29.08
CA LYS A 123 6.41 12.09 29.79
C LYS A 123 5.42 10.92 29.82
N LYS A 124 5.24 10.21 28.69
CA LYS A 124 4.41 9.00 28.61
C LYS A 124 4.95 7.86 29.47
N LYS A 125 6.28 7.67 29.50
CA LYS A 125 6.94 6.65 30.33
C LYS A 125 6.78 6.96 31.83
N ARG A 126 6.96 8.23 32.22
CA ARG A 126 6.78 8.69 33.60
C ARG A 126 5.34 8.48 34.08
N ARG A 127 4.35 8.87 33.27
CA ARG A 127 2.92 8.65 33.57
C ARG A 127 2.59 7.17 33.81
N LYS A 128 3.05 6.27 32.93
CA LYS A 128 2.86 4.81 33.09
C LYS A 128 3.51 4.26 34.36
N LEU A 129 4.65 4.81 34.78
CA LEU A 129 5.33 4.38 36.00
C LEU A 129 4.53 4.77 37.25
N THR A 130 3.99 5.99 37.27
CA THR A 130 3.10 6.46 38.35
C THR A 130 1.81 5.66 38.43
N GLU A 131 1.18 5.35 37.30
CA GLU A 131 -0.04 4.50 37.27
C GLU A 131 0.23 3.12 37.87
N ARG A 132 1.36 2.48 37.52
CA ARG A 132 1.76 1.19 38.12
C ARG A 132 2.06 1.27 39.62
N ALA A 133 2.71 2.35 40.06
CA ALA A 133 2.99 2.54 41.48
C ALA A 133 1.70 2.74 42.30
N GLN A 134 0.73 3.46 41.73
CA GLN A 134 -0.60 3.64 42.33
C GLN A 134 -1.37 2.32 42.41
N GLU A 135 -1.34 1.50 41.35
CA GLU A 135 -1.93 0.16 41.37
C GLU A 135 -1.29 -0.71 42.46
N GLN A 136 0.04 -0.77 42.53
CA GLN A 136 0.74 -1.54 43.57
C GLN A 136 0.40 -1.08 44.99
N HIS A 137 0.35 0.24 45.22
CA HIS A 137 -0.05 0.80 46.49
C HIS A 137 -1.50 0.44 46.86
N SER A 138 -2.41 0.45 45.88
CA SER A 138 -3.81 0.09 46.10
C SER A 138 -3.99 -1.41 46.45
N VAL A 139 -3.21 -2.29 45.81
CA VAL A 139 -3.19 -3.73 46.10
C VAL A 139 -2.68 -3.98 47.52
N PHE A 140 -1.59 -3.30 47.91
CA PHE A 140 -1.03 -3.41 49.26
C PHE A 140 -2.05 -3.05 50.35
N LEU A 141 -2.76 -1.92 50.18
CA LEU A 141 -3.80 -1.50 51.12
C LEU A 141 -5.00 -2.47 51.15
N ALA A 142 -5.33 -3.09 50.03
CA ALA A 142 -6.37 -4.11 49.97
C ALA A 142 -5.97 -5.39 50.72
N THR A 143 -4.70 -5.81 50.63
CA THR A 143 -4.19 -6.97 51.37
C THR A 143 -4.09 -6.73 52.87
N ASP A 144 -3.71 -5.53 53.32
CA ASP A 144 -3.71 -5.20 54.75
C ASP A 144 -5.11 -5.22 55.36
N ARG A 145 -6.13 -4.75 54.62
CA ARG A 145 -7.53 -4.82 55.03
C ARG A 145 -8.10 -6.24 55.06
N ALA A 146 -7.56 -7.17 54.28
CA ALA A 146 -7.99 -8.56 54.27
C ALA A 146 -7.33 -9.39 55.39
N ASN A 147 -6.26 -8.87 56.00
CA ASN A 147 -5.50 -9.50 57.08
C ASN A 147 -5.85 -8.94 58.49
N GLN A 148 -6.83 -8.03 58.59
CA GLN A 148 -7.46 -7.58 59.84
C GLN A 148 -8.86 -8.20 59.96
#